data_AF-A0A6A4GU69-F1
#
_entry.id   AF-A0A6A4GU69-F1
#
_cell.length_a   1.000
_cell.length_b   1.000
_cell.length_c   1.000
_cell.angle_alpha   90.00
_cell.angle_beta   90.00
_cell.angle_gamma   90.00
#
_symmetry.space_group_name_H-M   'P 1'
#
loop_
_entity.id
_entity.type
_entity.pdbx_description
1 polymer ?
#
loop_
_entity_poly.entity_id
_entity_poly.type
_entity_poly.pdbx_seq_one_letter_code
_entity_poly.pdbx_strand_id
1 'polypeptide(L)'
;MPAEFRKVKGKFGLLEKFAKDAPFLRALNYINQIFMHLEPGDLLQLARSSRNLRNVLLRKSSESIWRIARSNVGLPPPPDDLSEPQYAHLVFFNAYCHNCLGKPRPHSHRGRRVFWVLRMRCCKTCASKLCSPTLDKAKKSLKIDDLVANVIPCEEIPGGEFLKLPRDLHYNDYYAVESSTAVTYQAEFNALETDEERVAWLESMKKAKKHVARNRERNGPFVEHLKALSAAVVARWTAAGRVC
;
A
#
# COMPACT_ATOMS: atom_id res chain seq x y z
N MET A 1 32.41 -10.43 43.57
CA MET A 1 31.48 -9.42 43.02
C MET A 1 31.83 -8.06 43.61
N PRO A 2 32.07 -7.02 42.79
CA PRO A 2 32.34 -5.66 43.26
C PRO A 2 31.21 -5.11 44.14
N ALA A 3 31.55 -4.23 45.11
CA ALA A 3 30.64 -3.76 46.17
C ALA A 3 29.38 -3.03 45.64
N GLU A 4 29.49 -2.44 44.45
CA GLU A 4 28.45 -1.72 43.71
C GLU A 4 27.29 -2.61 43.20
N PHE A 5 27.44 -3.94 43.21
CA PHE A 5 26.43 -4.88 42.70
C PHE A 5 25.60 -5.57 43.78
N ARG A 6 25.85 -5.29 45.07
CA ARG A 6 25.19 -6.00 46.19
C ARG A 6 23.68 -5.72 46.36
N LYS A 7 23.14 -4.66 45.74
CA LYS A 7 21.73 -4.21 45.94
C LYS A 7 20.80 -4.44 44.74
N VAL A 8 21.29 -4.99 43.63
CA VAL A 8 20.47 -5.17 42.41
C VAL A 8 19.81 -6.55 42.43
N LYS A 9 18.50 -6.61 42.67
CA LYS A 9 17.71 -7.86 42.60
C LYS A 9 17.05 -8.00 41.22
N GLY A 10 17.26 -9.16 40.60
CA GLY A 10 16.63 -9.56 39.32
C GLY A 10 17.49 -9.32 38.08
N LYS A 11 17.37 -10.19 37.07
CA LYS A 11 18.13 -10.14 35.79
C LYS A 11 17.97 -8.82 35.01
N PHE A 12 16.93 -8.03 35.29
CA PHE A 12 16.60 -6.79 34.58
C PHE A 12 17.17 -5.51 35.23
N GLY A 13 17.48 -5.50 36.53
CA GLY A 13 18.01 -4.30 37.20
C GLY A 13 19.45 -3.95 36.79
N LEU A 14 20.20 -4.95 36.30
CA LEU A 14 21.52 -4.76 35.75
C LEU A 14 21.44 -4.09 34.35
N LEU A 15 20.48 -4.53 33.53
CA LEU A 15 20.22 -3.99 32.18
C LEU A 15 19.72 -2.54 32.22
N GLU A 16 18.99 -2.14 33.26
CA GLU A 16 18.51 -0.76 33.41
C GLU A 16 19.66 0.25 33.60
N LYS A 17 20.74 -0.14 34.29
CA LYS A 17 21.95 0.69 34.41
C LYS A 17 22.75 0.74 33.11
N PHE A 18 22.92 -0.39 32.42
CA PHE A 18 23.56 -0.42 31.09
C PHE A 18 22.78 0.36 30.02
N ALA A 19 21.46 0.44 30.14
CA ALA A 19 20.63 1.27 29.27
C ALA A 19 20.80 2.78 29.51
N LYS A 20 21.15 3.19 30.75
CA LYS A 20 21.35 4.60 31.14
C LYS A 20 22.73 5.15 30.75
N ASP A 21 23.76 4.29 30.66
CA ASP A 21 25.14 4.69 30.31
C ASP A 21 25.47 4.62 28.80
N ALA A 22 24.43 4.50 27.96
CA ALA A 22 24.31 4.90 26.55
C ALA A 22 25.36 4.50 25.47
N PRO A 23 25.78 3.23 25.34
CA PRO A 23 26.21 2.66 24.06
C PRO A 23 25.03 2.30 23.14
N PHE A 24 23.81 2.09 23.67
CA PHE A 24 22.63 1.70 22.89
C PHE A 24 22.08 2.83 21.99
N LEU A 25 22.04 4.08 22.49
CA LEU A 25 21.69 5.26 21.69
C LEU A 25 22.71 5.50 20.56
N ARG A 26 24.00 5.28 20.82
CA ARG A 26 25.06 5.32 19.81
C ARG A 26 24.88 4.21 18.76
N ALA A 27 24.61 2.98 19.19
CA ALA A 27 24.36 1.86 18.27
C ALA A 27 23.13 2.12 17.38
N LEU A 28 22.05 2.67 17.95
CA LEU A 28 20.85 3.04 17.19
C LEU A 28 21.16 4.13 16.14
N ASN A 29 22.00 5.11 16.46
CA ASN A 29 22.42 6.15 15.50
C ASN A 29 23.22 5.59 14.32
N TYR A 30 24.13 4.65 14.55
CA TYR A 30 24.88 3.99 13.47
C TYR A 30 23.96 3.11 12.61
N ILE A 31 23.07 2.34 13.24
CA ILE A 31 22.09 1.51 12.53
C ILE A 31 21.16 2.37 11.67
N ASN A 32 20.71 3.52 12.18
CA ASN A 32 19.90 4.46 11.41
C ASN A 32 20.66 5.03 10.20
N GLN A 33 21.95 5.34 10.34
CA GLN A 33 22.78 5.78 9.20
C GLN A 33 22.87 4.70 8.12
N ILE A 34 23.10 3.43 8.52
CA ILE A 34 23.09 2.31 7.56
C ILE A 34 21.74 2.24 6.84
N PHE A 35 20.62 2.36 7.58
CA PHE A 35 19.29 2.33 7.00
C PHE A 35 19.02 3.48 6.02
N MET A 36 19.60 4.66 6.25
CA MET A 36 19.49 5.81 5.34
C MET A 36 20.19 5.58 4.00
N HIS A 37 21.16 4.67 3.93
CA HIS A 37 21.83 4.29 2.68
C HIS A 37 21.11 3.19 1.90
N LEU A 38 20.06 2.59 2.47
CA LEU A 38 19.31 1.52 1.83
C LEU A 38 18.24 2.05 0.86
N GLU A 39 17.78 1.18 -0.03
CA GLU A 39 16.59 1.45 -0.84
C GLU A 39 15.32 1.12 -0.03
N PRO A 40 14.15 1.71 -0.35
CA PRO A 40 12.93 1.46 0.42
C PRO A 40 12.48 -0.01 0.37
N GLY A 41 12.81 -0.71 -0.73
CA GLY A 41 12.60 -2.15 -0.86
C GLY A 41 13.38 -2.95 0.18
N ASP A 42 14.64 -2.61 0.42
CA ASP A 42 15.50 -3.29 1.39
C ASP A 42 15.02 -3.02 2.83
N LEU A 43 14.61 -1.78 3.13
CA LEU A 43 14.01 -1.43 4.41
C LEU A 43 12.74 -2.24 4.70
N LEU A 44 11.91 -2.49 3.69
CA LEU A 44 10.74 -3.36 3.85
C LEU A 44 11.13 -4.80 4.17
N GLN A 45 12.16 -5.34 3.52
CA GLN A 45 12.62 -6.70 3.80
C GLN A 45 13.19 -6.80 5.21
N LEU A 46 13.96 -5.81 5.66
CA LEU A 46 14.46 -5.74 7.03
C LEU A 46 13.32 -5.63 8.06
N ALA A 47 12.30 -4.82 7.78
CA ALA A 47 11.12 -4.73 8.63
C ALA A 47 10.31 -6.03 8.67
N ARG A 48 10.49 -6.94 7.71
CA ARG A 48 9.81 -8.25 7.67
C ARG A 48 10.64 -9.38 8.26
N SER A 49 11.97 -9.25 8.30
CA SER A 49 12.87 -10.30 8.80
C SER A 49 12.90 -10.38 10.33
N SER A 50 12.63 -9.28 11.04
CA SER A 50 12.68 -9.24 12.50
C SER A 50 11.56 -8.39 13.11
N ARG A 51 10.93 -8.91 14.18
CA ARG A 51 9.91 -8.19 14.96
C ARG A 51 10.48 -6.90 15.59
N ASN A 52 11.74 -6.91 16.01
CA ASN A 52 12.38 -5.73 16.60
C ASN A 52 12.62 -4.66 15.54
N LEU A 53 13.14 -5.04 14.37
CA LEU A 53 13.33 -4.12 13.25
C LEU A 53 12.00 -3.55 12.76
N ARG A 54 10.96 -4.40 12.68
CA ARG A 54 9.60 -3.95 12.37
C ARG A 54 9.13 -2.85 13.32
N ASN A 55 9.29 -3.08 14.62
CA ASN A 55 8.85 -2.14 15.67
C ASN A 55 9.61 -0.81 15.64
N VAL A 56 10.84 -0.78 15.12
CA VAL A 56 11.62 0.44 14.94
C VAL A 56 11.27 1.12 13.61
N LEU A 57 11.35 0.39 12.50
CA LEU A 57 11.23 0.95 11.16
C LEU A 57 9.81 1.44 10.84
N LEU A 58 8.77 0.79 11.37
CA LEU A 58 7.38 1.19 11.07
C LEU A 58 6.82 2.26 12.02
N ARG A 59 7.62 2.79 12.93
CA ARG A 59 7.23 3.93 13.78
C ARG A 59 7.37 5.25 13.03
N LYS A 60 6.52 6.21 13.38
CA LYS A 60 6.59 7.59 12.87
C LYS A 60 7.95 8.25 13.12
N SER A 61 8.65 7.89 14.20
CA SER A 61 10.00 8.38 14.49
C SER A 61 11.04 8.03 13.41
N SER A 62 10.78 7.00 12.61
CA SER A 62 11.68 6.52 11.55
C SER A 62 11.34 7.10 10.18
N GLU A 63 10.37 8.02 10.08
CA GLU A 63 9.93 8.63 8.83
C GLU A 63 11.08 9.29 8.05
N SER A 64 12.02 9.93 8.74
CA SER A 64 13.21 10.53 8.13
C SER A 64 14.09 9.49 7.42
N ILE A 65 14.22 8.29 7.98
CA ILE A 65 14.98 7.18 7.39
C ILE A 65 14.34 6.76 6.06
N TRP A 66 13.02 6.56 6.06
CA TRP A 66 12.29 6.19 4.85
C TRP A 66 12.32 7.27 3.78
N ARG A 67 12.21 8.54 4.19
CA ARG A 67 12.30 9.68 3.27
C ARG A 67 13.66 9.74 2.58
N ILE A 68 14.75 9.53 3.32
CA ILE A 68 16.10 9.49 2.74
C ILE A 68 16.25 8.26 1.83
N ALA A 69 15.83 7.08 2.29
CA ALA A 69 15.85 5.87 1.46
C ALA A 69 15.07 6.03 0.15
N ARG A 70 13.91 6.72 0.20
CA ARG A 70 13.11 7.06 -0.98
C ARG A 70 13.87 7.99 -1.94
N SER A 71 14.62 8.95 -1.40
CA SER A 71 15.43 9.86 -2.22
C SER A 71 16.57 9.13 -2.95
N ASN A 72 17.12 8.05 -2.38
CA ASN A 72 18.17 7.24 -3.01
C ASN A 72 17.72 6.59 -4.33
N VAL A 73 16.41 6.36 -4.48
CA VAL A 73 15.81 5.77 -5.69
C VAL A 73 15.11 6.80 -6.58
N GLY A 74 15.16 8.10 -6.23
CA GLY A 74 14.58 9.18 -7.03
C GLY A 74 13.04 9.18 -7.08
N LEU A 75 12.36 8.57 -6.10
CA LEU A 75 10.90 8.60 -6.01
C LEU A 75 10.42 9.92 -5.40
N PRO A 76 9.34 10.54 -5.92
CA PRO A 76 8.82 11.79 -5.39
C PRO A 76 8.08 11.55 -4.05
N PRO A 77 7.74 12.62 -3.31
CA PRO A 77 7.05 12.50 -2.01
C PRO A 77 5.80 11.63 -2.09
N PRO A 78 5.48 10.83 -1.05
CA PRO A 78 4.26 10.04 -1.06
C PRO A 78 3.03 10.98 -1.10
N PRO A 79 1.90 10.52 -1.69
CA PRO A 79 0.61 11.17 -1.51
C PRO A 79 0.26 11.41 -0.03
N ASP A 80 -0.52 12.44 0.27
CA ASP A 80 -0.95 12.79 1.64
C ASP A 80 -1.66 11.64 2.37
N ASP A 81 -2.30 10.73 1.63
CA ASP A 81 -3.01 9.55 2.16
C ASP A 81 -2.09 8.35 2.47
N LEU A 82 -0.79 8.43 2.15
CA LEU A 82 0.17 7.35 2.35
C LEU A 82 1.35 7.75 3.24
N SER A 83 1.64 6.94 4.25
CA SER A 83 2.93 7.01 4.95
C SER A 83 4.08 6.49 4.06
N GLU A 84 5.30 6.94 4.33
CA GLU A 84 6.50 6.49 3.61
C GLU A 84 6.66 4.96 3.56
N PRO A 85 6.43 4.18 4.65
CA PRO A 85 6.47 2.71 4.58
C PRO A 85 5.35 2.10 3.73
N GLN A 86 4.14 2.67 3.74
CA GLN A 86 3.04 2.21 2.90
C GLN A 86 3.31 2.49 1.42
N TYR A 87 3.87 3.66 1.12
CA TYR A 87 4.27 4.03 -0.22
C TYR A 87 5.40 3.12 -0.73
N ALA A 88 6.43 2.86 0.08
CA ALA A 88 7.45 1.88 -0.23
C ALA A 88 6.84 0.50 -0.49
N HIS A 89 5.91 0.04 0.37
CA HIS A 89 5.24 -1.24 0.19
C HIS A 89 4.50 -1.28 -1.16
N LEU A 90 3.77 -0.22 -1.50
CA LEU A 90 3.10 -0.12 -2.79
C LEU A 90 4.06 -0.17 -3.98
N VAL A 91 5.27 0.37 -3.88
CA VAL A 91 6.24 0.45 -5.00
C VAL A 91 7.17 -0.75 -5.12
N PHE A 92 7.53 -1.39 -4.01
CA PHE A 92 8.56 -2.43 -4.02
C PHE A 92 8.02 -3.81 -3.64
N PHE A 93 6.87 -3.91 -2.99
CA PHE A 93 6.37 -5.20 -2.54
C PHE A 93 5.71 -5.99 -3.67
N ASN A 94 6.21 -7.20 -3.95
CA ASN A 94 5.63 -8.09 -4.96
C ASN A 94 5.43 -9.53 -4.47
N ALA A 95 5.27 -9.77 -3.16
CA ALA A 95 5.11 -11.15 -2.67
C ALA A 95 3.67 -11.69 -2.82
N TYR A 96 2.62 -10.89 -2.58
CA TYR A 96 1.23 -11.33 -2.76
C TYR A 96 0.36 -10.30 -3.49
N CYS A 97 -0.76 -10.78 -4.06
CA CYS A 97 -1.80 -9.91 -4.60
C CYS A 97 -2.55 -9.29 -3.43
N HIS A 98 -2.73 -7.98 -3.40
CA HIS A 98 -3.47 -7.33 -2.30
C HIS A 98 -4.93 -7.79 -2.24
N ASN A 99 -5.50 -8.23 -3.38
CA ASN A 99 -6.89 -8.67 -3.43
C ASN A 99 -7.09 -10.15 -3.08
N CYS A 100 -6.36 -11.07 -3.72
CA CYS A 100 -6.56 -12.51 -3.50
C CYS A 100 -5.51 -13.16 -2.60
N LEU A 101 -4.52 -12.40 -2.11
CA LEU A 101 -3.38 -12.87 -1.33
C LEU A 101 -2.51 -13.95 -2.01
N GLY A 102 -2.82 -14.32 -3.25
CA GLY A 102 -2.09 -15.32 -4.01
C GLY A 102 -0.67 -14.88 -4.34
N LYS A 103 0.28 -15.82 -4.22
CA LYS A 103 1.72 -15.66 -4.54
C LYS A 103 1.97 -15.49 -6.07
N PRO A 104 3.13 -14.98 -6.49
CA PRO A 104 3.41 -14.78 -7.90
C PRO A 104 3.58 -16.16 -8.55
N ARG A 105 3.13 -16.32 -9.80
CA ARG A 105 3.36 -17.59 -10.49
C ARG A 105 4.83 -17.69 -10.90
N PRO A 106 5.49 -18.86 -10.75
CA PRO A 106 6.92 -19.06 -11.03
C PRO A 106 7.38 -18.64 -12.44
N HIS A 107 6.47 -18.51 -13.41
CA HIS A 107 6.75 -18.15 -14.80
C HIS A 107 6.11 -16.82 -15.24
N SER A 108 5.62 -16.01 -14.30
CA SER A 108 5.05 -14.70 -14.61
C SER A 108 6.11 -13.60 -14.42
N HIS A 109 6.94 -13.37 -15.44
CA HIS A 109 7.83 -12.20 -15.51
C HIS A 109 7.06 -10.86 -15.49
N ARG A 110 5.75 -10.90 -15.72
CA ARG A 110 4.87 -9.75 -15.51
C ARG A 110 4.56 -9.64 -14.02
N GLY A 111 5.34 -8.81 -13.32
CA GLY A 111 5.08 -8.43 -11.93
C GLY A 111 3.66 -7.92 -11.73
N ARG A 112 3.15 -7.99 -10.49
CA ARG A 112 1.83 -7.43 -10.17
C ARG A 112 1.87 -5.92 -10.42
N ARG A 113 0.92 -5.42 -11.20
CA ARG A 113 0.85 -3.99 -11.50
C ARG A 113 0.35 -3.21 -10.31
N VAL A 114 0.93 -2.03 -10.14
CA VAL A 114 0.46 -1.02 -9.20
C VAL A 114 -0.74 -0.32 -9.80
N PHE A 115 -1.87 -0.43 -9.12
CA PHE A 115 -3.03 0.41 -9.35
C PHE A 115 -2.88 1.59 -8.38
N TRP A 116 -2.21 2.64 -8.85
CA TRP A 116 -1.86 3.82 -8.05
C TRP A 116 -3.06 4.49 -7.42
N VAL A 117 -4.14 4.56 -8.18
CA VAL A 117 -5.45 5.03 -7.75
C VAL A 117 -5.98 4.21 -6.58
N LEU A 118 -6.01 2.89 -6.72
CA LEU A 118 -6.54 1.97 -5.72
C LEU A 118 -5.54 1.68 -4.58
N ARG A 119 -4.37 2.34 -4.56
CA ARG A 119 -3.27 2.07 -3.62
C ARG A 119 -2.93 0.59 -3.49
N MET A 120 -3.08 -0.20 -4.56
CA MET A 120 -3.00 -1.65 -4.49
C MET A 120 -2.15 -2.27 -5.60
N ARG A 121 -1.62 -3.47 -5.32
CA ARG A 121 -1.02 -4.34 -6.34
C ARG A 121 -1.88 -5.57 -6.60
N CYS A 122 -2.25 -5.77 -7.86
CA CYS A 122 -3.12 -6.87 -8.26
C CYS A 122 -2.50 -7.75 -9.35
N CYS A 123 -2.79 -9.05 -9.26
CA CYS A 123 -2.53 -9.97 -10.36
C CYS A 123 -3.49 -9.67 -11.52
N LYS A 124 -3.16 -10.11 -12.74
CA LYS A 124 -3.99 -9.86 -13.94
C LYS A 124 -5.43 -10.32 -13.76
N THR A 125 -5.65 -11.46 -13.09
CA THR A 125 -6.99 -12.01 -12.83
C THR A 125 -7.80 -11.16 -11.85
N CYS A 126 -7.19 -10.66 -10.78
CA CYS A 126 -7.88 -9.74 -9.87
C CYS A 126 -8.09 -8.39 -10.54
N ALA A 127 -7.10 -7.88 -11.26
CA ALA A 127 -7.23 -6.65 -12.04
C ALA A 127 -8.40 -6.71 -13.03
N SER A 128 -8.58 -7.81 -13.77
CA SER A 128 -9.72 -7.95 -14.69
C SER A 128 -11.09 -8.08 -14.01
N LYS A 129 -11.13 -8.40 -12.72
CA LYS A 129 -12.36 -8.45 -11.92
C LYS A 129 -12.64 -7.10 -11.25
N LEU A 130 -11.59 -6.42 -10.80
CA LEU A 130 -11.63 -5.11 -10.17
C LEU A 130 -11.86 -3.99 -11.18
N CYS A 131 -11.29 -4.12 -12.38
CA CYS A 131 -11.43 -3.21 -13.51
C CYS A 131 -12.40 -3.84 -14.50
N SER A 132 -13.67 -3.49 -14.39
CA SER A 132 -14.67 -3.90 -15.37
C SER A 132 -14.94 -2.78 -16.38
N PRO A 133 -15.18 -3.11 -17.66
CA PRO A 133 -15.51 -2.11 -18.69
C PRO A 133 -16.86 -1.42 -18.44
N THR A 134 -17.70 -1.97 -17.56
CA THR A 134 -18.97 -1.37 -17.12
C THR A 134 -19.20 -1.67 -15.64
N LEU A 135 -19.87 -0.76 -14.93
CA LEU A 135 -20.26 -0.94 -13.53
C LEU A 135 -21.08 -2.23 -13.35
N ASP A 136 -21.99 -2.54 -14.27
CA ASP A 136 -22.87 -3.73 -14.21
C ASP A 136 -22.12 -5.06 -14.17
N LYS A 137 -20.97 -5.16 -14.83
CA LYS A 137 -20.16 -6.39 -14.80
C LYS A 137 -19.41 -6.55 -13.48
N ALA A 138 -18.98 -5.46 -12.85
CA ALA A 138 -18.45 -5.48 -11.49
C ALA A 138 -19.54 -5.86 -10.48
N LYS A 139 -20.74 -5.27 -10.59
CA LYS A 139 -21.91 -5.60 -9.75
C LYS A 139 -22.19 -7.09 -9.74
N LYS A 140 -22.35 -7.69 -10.93
CA LYS A 140 -22.62 -9.13 -11.08
C LYS A 140 -21.51 -10.01 -10.52
N SER A 141 -20.26 -9.60 -10.71
CA SER A 141 -19.09 -10.37 -10.25
C SER A 141 -18.93 -10.34 -8.72
N LEU A 142 -19.29 -9.23 -8.09
CA LEU A 142 -19.15 -9.00 -6.65
C LEU A 142 -20.44 -9.23 -5.86
N LYS A 143 -21.57 -9.49 -6.55
CA LYS A 143 -22.91 -9.68 -5.96
C LYS A 143 -23.36 -8.48 -5.11
N ILE A 144 -23.23 -7.28 -5.67
CA ILE A 144 -23.54 -6.01 -5.01
C ILE A 144 -24.91 -5.52 -5.46
N ASP A 145 -25.68 -4.96 -4.52
CA ASP A 145 -26.96 -4.29 -4.78
C ASP A 145 -26.79 -3.05 -5.67
N ASP A 146 -27.78 -2.77 -6.53
CA ASP A 146 -27.70 -1.66 -7.49
C ASP A 146 -27.57 -0.28 -6.80
N LEU A 147 -28.19 -0.09 -5.64
CA LEU A 147 -28.12 1.15 -4.87
C LEU A 147 -26.72 1.36 -4.30
N VAL A 148 -26.12 0.30 -3.75
CA VAL A 148 -24.76 0.32 -3.20
C VAL A 148 -23.74 0.54 -4.31
N ALA A 149 -23.91 -0.14 -5.45
CA ALA A 149 -23.00 -0.03 -6.58
C ALA A 149 -22.82 1.40 -7.11
N ASN A 150 -23.88 2.22 -7.07
CA ASN A 150 -23.84 3.59 -7.55
C ASN A 150 -23.04 4.54 -6.63
N VAL A 151 -22.97 4.22 -5.34
CA VAL A 151 -22.26 5.04 -4.34
C VAL A 151 -20.83 4.59 -4.09
N ILE A 152 -20.48 3.37 -4.52
CA ILE A 152 -19.10 2.89 -4.47
C ILE A 152 -18.18 3.87 -5.24
N PRO A 153 -17.08 4.34 -4.62
CA PRO A 153 -16.04 5.05 -5.32
C PRO A 153 -15.48 4.17 -6.43
N CYS A 154 -15.66 4.63 -7.66
CA CYS A 154 -15.16 3.96 -8.85
C CYS A 154 -14.29 4.95 -9.60
N GLU A 155 -13.18 4.45 -10.14
CA GLU A 155 -12.25 5.27 -10.91
C GLU A 155 -12.19 4.78 -12.34
N GLU A 156 -12.37 5.70 -13.29
CA GLU A 156 -12.22 5.46 -14.72
C GLU A 156 -10.75 5.31 -15.10
N ILE A 157 -10.37 4.15 -15.62
CA ILE A 157 -9.02 3.86 -16.06
C ILE A 157 -9.01 3.84 -17.60
N PRO A 158 -8.26 4.73 -18.27
CA PRO A 158 -8.16 4.74 -19.73
C PRO A 158 -7.72 3.39 -20.29
N GLY A 159 -8.48 2.85 -21.25
CA GLY A 159 -8.35 1.47 -21.68
C GLY A 159 -7.00 1.08 -22.29
N GLY A 160 -6.36 2.02 -23.00
CA GLY A 160 -5.20 1.76 -23.86
C GLY A 160 -3.86 1.53 -23.15
N GLU A 161 -3.67 2.07 -21.95
CA GLU A 161 -2.35 2.06 -21.27
C GLU A 161 -2.23 0.96 -20.22
N PHE A 162 -3.35 0.52 -19.64
CA PHE A 162 -3.29 -0.24 -18.39
C PHE A 162 -3.32 -1.74 -18.60
N LEU A 163 -3.94 -2.28 -19.64
CA LEU A 163 -3.92 -3.72 -19.89
C LEU A 163 -3.81 -4.04 -21.39
N LYS A 164 -2.85 -4.89 -21.78
CA LYS A 164 -3.03 -5.82 -22.90
C LYS A 164 -4.10 -6.86 -22.51
N LEU A 165 -5.35 -6.41 -22.37
CA LEU A 165 -6.53 -7.26 -22.31
C LEU A 165 -6.77 -7.85 -23.73
N PRO A 166 -7.63 -8.87 -23.86
CA PRO A 166 -8.11 -9.32 -25.17
C PRO A 166 -8.49 -8.13 -26.08
N ARG A 167 -8.23 -8.26 -27.40
CA ARG A 167 -8.29 -7.19 -28.42
C ARG A 167 -9.61 -6.41 -28.43
N ASP A 168 -10.67 -7.02 -27.92
CA ASP A 168 -12.06 -6.56 -27.88
C ASP A 168 -12.37 -5.63 -26.67
N LEU A 169 -11.38 -5.32 -25.82
CA LEU A 169 -11.55 -4.52 -24.59
C LEU A 169 -10.79 -3.19 -24.58
N HIS A 170 -10.10 -2.81 -25.66
CA HIS A 170 -9.15 -1.68 -25.70
C HIS A 170 -9.77 -0.27 -25.73
N TYR A 171 -11.10 -0.13 -25.79
CA TYR A 171 -11.75 1.15 -26.13
C TYR A 171 -12.52 1.84 -24.98
N ASN A 172 -12.67 1.21 -23.81
CA ASN A 172 -13.56 1.73 -22.76
C ASN A 172 -12.81 2.12 -21.48
N ASP A 173 -13.25 3.22 -20.86
CA ASP A 173 -12.91 3.61 -19.50
C ASP A 173 -13.34 2.50 -18.53
N TYR A 174 -12.41 1.94 -17.75
CA TYR A 174 -12.72 0.89 -16.80
C TYR A 174 -13.10 1.46 -15.45
N TYR A 175 -14.13 0.93 -14.79
CA TYR A 175 -14.41 1.23 -13.39
C TYR A 175 -13.59 0.32 -12.49
N ALA A 176 -12.65 0.90 -11.76
CA ALA A 176 -11.91 0.25 -10.71
C ALA A 176 -12.65 0.38 -9.37
N VAL A 177 -13.12 -0.75 -8.84
CA VAL A 177 -13.74 -0.83 -7.51
C VAL A 177 -12.81 -1.60 -6.58
N GLU A 178 -12.50 -1.06 -5.41
CA GLU A 178 -11.80 -1.82 -4.38
C GLU A 178 -12.75 -2.88 -3.80
N SER A 179 -12.44 -4.18 -4.01
CA SER A 179 -13.34 -5.26 -3.58
C SER A 179 -13.58 -5.31 -2.07
N SER A 180 -12.60 -4.97 -1.23
CA SER A 180 -12.77 -4.87 0.23
C SER A 180 -13.83 -3.83 0.57
N THR A 181 -13.67 -2.61 0.06
CA THR A 181 -14.61 -1.51 0.26
C THR A 181 -16.00 -1.85 -0.25
N ALA A 182 -16.10 -2.51 -1.41
CA ALA A 182 -17.35 -2.96 -1.97
C ALA A 182 -18.10 -3.96 -1.08
N VAL A 183 -17.37 -4.94 -0.52
CA VAL A 183 -17.91 -5.94 0.41
C VAL A 183 -18.31 -5.28 1.73
N THR A 184 -17.49 -4.38 2.27
CA THR A 184 -17.79 -3.63 3.49
C THR A 184 -19.03 -2.77 3.32
N TYR A 185 -19.14 -2.02 2.23
CA TYR A 185 -20.29 -1.16 1.95
C TYR A 185 -21.57 -1.97 1.77
N GLN A 186 -21.49 -3.13 1.12
CA GLN A 186 -22.63 -4.03 1.03
C GLN A 186 -23.06 -4.56 2.40
N ALA A 187 -22.10 -4.93 3.25
CA ALA A 187 -22.38 -5.42 4.60
C ALA A 187 -23.00 -4.32 5.49
N GLU A 188 -22.47 -3.09 5.41
CA GLU A 188 -23.03 -1.92 6.09
C GLU A 188 -24.47 -1.65 5.64
N PHE A 189 -24.70 -1.62 4.32
CA PHE A 189 -26.03 -1.38 3.76
C PHE A 189 -27.05 -2.45 4.17
N ASN A 190 -26.64 -3.72 4.20
CA ASN A 190 -27.49 -4.83 4.63
C ASN A 190 -27.79 -4.81 6.14
N ALA A 191 -26.95 -4.15 6.94
CA ALA A 191 -27.12 -4.06 8.40
C ALA A 191 -28.08 -2.94 8.83
N LEU A 192 -28.44 -2.01 7.93
CA LEU A 192 -29.43 -0.95 8.20
C LEU A 192 -30.83 -1.55 8.19
N GLU A 193 -31.68 -1.15 9.14
CA GLU A 193 -33.03 -1.72 9.30
C GLU A 193 -34.07 -0.88 8.56
N THR A 194 -33.99 0.45 8.69
CA THR A 194 -34.99 1.39 8.16
C THR A 194 -34.59 1.98 6.80
N ASP A 195 -35.59 2.38 6.01
CA ASP A 195 -35.35 3.02 4.72
C ASP A 195 -34.76 4.43 4.87
N GLU A 196 -35.08 5.12 5.95
CA GLU A 196 -34.54 6.44 6.29
C GLU A 196 -33.03 6.38 6.54
N GLU A 197 -32.57 5.37 7.29
CA GLU A 197 -31.14 5.11 7.50
C GLU A 197 -30.42 4.76 6.20
N ARG A 198 -31.04 3.92 5.35
CA ARG A 198 -30.49 3.55 4.03
C ARG A 198 -30.30 4.78 3.14
N VAL A 199 -31.27 5.69 3.09
CA VAL A 199 -31.18 6.92 2.30
C VAL A 199 -30.08 7.84 2.83
N ALA A 200 -30.02 8.06 4.15
CA ALA A 200 -29.00 8.90 4.77
C ALA A 200 -27.58 8.34 4.54
N TRP A 201 -27.42 7.02 4.65
CA TRP A 201 -26.16 6.34 4.36
C TRP A 201 -25.74 6.50 2.89
N LEU A 202 -26.67 6.32 1.93
CA LEU A 202 -26.39 6.52 0.50
C LEU A 202 -25.94 7.95 0.20
N GLU A 203 -26.55 8.96 0.82
CA GLU A 203 -26.11 10.35 0.65
C GLU A 203 -24.71 10.62 1.22
N SER A 204 -24.39 10.05 2.37
CA SER A 204 -23.05 10.12 2.97
C SER A 204 -22.01 9.51 2.01
N MET A 205 -22.29 8.34 1.45
CA MET A 205 -21.39 7.67 0.52
C MET A 205 -21.25 8.42 -0.81
N LYS A 206 -22.32 9.06 -1.31
CA LYS A 206 -22.23 9.98 -2.48
C LYS A 206 -21.28 11.15 -2.21
N LYS A 207 -21.28 11.73 -1.00
CA LYS A 207 -20.35 12.80 -0.62
C LYS A 207 -18.92 12.29 -0.57
N ALA A 208 -18.69 11.11 0.01
CA ALA A 208 -17.37 10.46 0.04
C ALA A 208 -16.82 10.22 -1.38
N LYS A 209 -17.65 9.69 -2.29
CA LYS A 209 -17.29 9.48 -3.71
C LYS A 209 -16.85 10.77 -4.41
N LYS A 210 -17.58 11.89 -4.21
CA LYS A 210 -17.21 13.20 -4.76
C LYS A 210 -15.88 13.72 -4.22
N HIS A 211 -15.61 13.47 -2.93
CA HIS A 211 -14.33 13.86 -2.32
C HIS A 211 -13.15 13.09 -2.92
N VAL A 212 -13.32 11.76 -3.12
CA VAL A 212 -12.32 10.92 -3.79
C VAL A 212 -12.05 11.41 -5.21
N ALA A 213 -13.09 11.69 -5.99
CA ALA A 213 -12.96 12.21 -7.35
C ALA A 213 -12.20 13.55 -7.42
N ARG A 214 -12.43 14.47 -6.46
CA ARG A 214 -11.70 15.75 -6.40
C ARG A 214 -10.22 15.56 -6.08
N ASN A 215 -9.91 14.66 -5.14
CA ASN A 215 -8.52 14.35 -4.82
C ASN A 215 -7.79 13.69 -6.01
N ARG A 216 -8.52 12.91 -6.83
CA ARG A 216 -8.01 12.32 -8.07
C ARG A 216 -7.59 13.38 -9.08
N GLU A 217 -8.47 14.32 -9.41
CA GLU A 217 -8.15 15.39 -10.38
C GLU A 217 -6.91 16.18 -9.98
N ARG A 218 -6.79 16.51 -8.69
CA ARG A 218 -5.62 17.19 -8.13
C ARG A 218 -4.34 16.36 -8.25
N ASN A 219 -4.44 15.05 -8.09
CA ASN A 219 -3.29 14.14 -8.05
C ASN A 219 -2.97 13.50 -9.41
N GLY A 220 -3.78 13.71 -10.46
CA GLY A 220 -3.64 13.07 -11.77
C GLY A 220 -2.25 13.23 -12.41
N PRO A 221 -1.74 14.47 -12.60
CA PRO A 221 -0.41 14.70 -13.18
C PRO A 221 0.72 14.06 -12.36
N PHE A 222 0.57 14.08 -11.05
CA PHE A 222 1.51 13.46 -10.12
C PHE A 222 1.52 11.93 -10.26
N VAL A 223 0.35 11.30 -10.43
CA VAL A 223 0.22 9.86 -10.66
C VAL A 223 0.84 9.42 -11.99
N GLU A 224 0.74 10.22 -13.06
CA GLU A 224 1.40 9.89 -14.34
C GLU A 224 2.92 9.95 -14.24
N HIS A 225 3.45 11.01 -13.63
CA HIS A 225 4.88 11.14 -13.38
C HIS A 225 5.41 9.97 -12.53
N LEU A 226 4.66 9.59 -11.49
CA LEU A 226 4.95 8.45 -10.64
C LEU A 226 4.99 7.12 -11.40
N LYS A 227 4.06 6.88 -12.34
CA LYS A 227 4.07 5.66 -13.15
C LYS A 227 5.34 5.54 -13.97
N ALA A 228 5.74 6.62 -14.64
CA ALA A 228 6.96 6.65 -15.43
C ALA A 228 8.20 6.36 -14.57
N LEU A 229 8.35 7.05 -13.43
CA LEU A 229 9.45 6.83 -12.50
C LEU A 229 9.45 5.42 -11.90
N SER A 230 8.30 4.95 -11.42
CA SER A 230 8.20 3.62 -10.82
C SER A 230 8.51 2.49 -11.80
N ALA A 231 8.11 2.60 -13.07
CA ALA A 231 8.48 1.63 -14.09
C ALA A 231 10.00 1.57 -14.28
N ALA A 232 10.67 2.72 -14.34
CA ALA A 232 12.13 2.80 -14.45
C ALA A 232 12.83 2.26 -13.19
N VAL A 233 12.34 2.61 -12.00
CA VAL A 233 12.88 2.14 -10.71
C VAL A 233 12.71 0.62 -10.57
N VAL A 234 11.52 0.09 -10.85
CA VAL A 234 11.25 -1.35 -10.81
C VAL A 234 12.11 -2.08 -11.82
N ALA A 235 12.29 -1.56 -13.04
CA ALA A 235 13.17 -2.16 -14.04
C ALA A 235 14.61 -2.26 -13.54
N ARG A 236 15.16 -1.18 -12.97
CA ARG A 236 16.49 -1.18 -12.34
C ARG A 236 16.59 -2.21 -11.21
N TRP A 237 15.56 -2.30 -10.38
CA TRP A 237 15.51 -3.22 -9.25
C TRP A 237 15.44 -4.69 -9.70
N THR A 238 14.65 -5.00 -10.74
CA THR A 238 14.60 -6.33 -11.36
C THR A 238 15.91 -6.71 -12.05
N ALA A 239 16.57 -5.77 -12.73
CA ALA A 239 17.86 -5.99 -13.38
C ALA A 239 18.98 -6.29 -12.38
N ALA A 240 18.88 -5.74 -11.16
CA ALA A 240 19.81 -6.03 -10.07
C ALA A 240 19.63 -7.43 -9.45
N GLY A 241 18.74 -8.29 -9.98
CA GLY A 241 18.50 -9.63 -9.44
C GLY A 241 17.84 -9.64 -8.06
N ARG A 242 17.36 -8.48 -7.56
CA ARG A 242 16.77 -8.31 -6.23
C ARG A 242 15.30 -8.75 -6.18
N VAL A 243 14.90 -9.74 -6.98
CA VAL A 243 13.51 -10.24 -7.01
C VAL A 243 13.34 -11.30 -5.93
N CYS A 244 12.41 -11.11 -4.99
CA CYS A 244 11.87 -12.20 -4.17
C CYS A 244 10.83 -13.02 -4.94
#